data_AF-A0A7C7D129-F1
#
_entry.id   AF-A0A7C7D129-F1
#
_cell.length_a   1.000
_cell.length_b   1.000
_cell.length_c   1.000
_cell.angle_alpha   90.00
_cell.angle_beta   90.00
_cell.angle_gamma   90.00
#
_symmetry.space_group_name_H-M   'P 1'
#
loop_
_entity.id
_entity.type
_entity.pdbx_description
1 polymer ?
#
loop_
_entity_poly.entity_id
_entity_poly.type
_entity_poly.pdbx_seq_one_letter_code
_entity_poly.pdbx_strand_id
1 'polypeptide(L)'
;RLGFLINVGLDYLTLNRSSATLSGGEAQRVKLSKELSKRSTGRTLYILDEPTTGLHFADIEHLLKVLSKLVDSGNTVIIIEHNMDVIKTADHVIDLGPEGGDKGGEILAGGPPEEVAKNKKSYTGQYLKEYI
;
A
#
# COMPACT_ATOMS: atom_id res chain seq x y z
N ARG A 1 -13.67 -4.29 -18.22
CA ARG A 1 -13.11 -2.97 -17.82
C ARG A 1 -13.82 -2.38 -16.60
N LEU A 2 -15.16 -2.25 -16.59
CA LEU A 2 -15.90 -1.75 -15.41
C LEU A 2 -15.69 -2.60 -14.13
N GLY A 3 -15.56 -3.92 -14.25
CA GLY A 3 -15.31 -4.78 -13.09
C GLY A 3 -14.06 -4.41 -12.28
N PHE A 4 -13.03 -3.81 -12.90
CA PHE A 4 -11.84 -3.36 -12.18
C PHE A 4 -12.10 -2.11 -11.34
N LEU A 5 -13.00 -1.21 -11.78
CA LEU A 5 -13.42 -0.04 -10.99
C LEU A 5 -14.23 -0.49 -9.76
N ILE A 6 -15.09 -1.49 -9.93
CA ILE A 6 -15.83 -2.11 -8.82
C ILE A 6 -14.85 -2.79 -7.84
N ASN A 7 -13.85 -3.52 -8.35
CA ASN A 7 -12.86 -4.21 -7.51
C ASN A 7 -12.00 -3.26 -6.65
N VAL A 8 -11.84 -1.99 -7.05
CA VAL A 8 -11.16 -0.98 -6.25
C VAL A 8 -12.11 -0.15 -5.38
N GLY A 9 -13.40 -0.51 -5.30
CA GLY A 9 -14.40 0.17 -4.47
C GLY A 9 -14.90 1.51 -5.03
N LEU A 10 -14.93 1.66 -6.37
CA LEU A 10 -15.42 2.86 -7.06
C LEU A 10 -16.75 2.62 -7.79
N ASP A 11 -17.55 1.68 -7.30
CA ASP A 11 -18.86 1.32 -7.86
C ASP A 11 -19.91 2.43 -7.72
N TYR A 12 -19.71 3.36 -6.77
CA TYR A 12 -20.57 4.54 -6.59
C TYR A 12 -20.27 5.69 -7.58
N LEU A 13 -19.18 5.63 -8.35
CA LEU A 13 -18.84 6.66 -9.32
C LEU A 13 -19.66 6.53 -10.60
N THR A 14 -20.22 7.64 -11.08
CA THR A 14 -20.84 7.69 -12.41
C THR A 14 -19.77 7.87 -13.49
N LEU A 15 -19.92 7.19 -14.63
CA LEU A 15 -18.96 7.27 -15.74
C LEU A 15 -18.80 8.68 -16.33
N ASN A 16 -19.80 9.54 -16.17
CA ASN A 16 -19.79 10.93 -16.64
C ASN A 16 -19.21 11.92 -15.62
N ARG A 17 -18.73 11.45 -14.45
CA ARG A 17 -18.15 12.33 -13.43
C ARG A 17 -16.83 12.91 -13.93
N SER A 18 -16.69 14.23 -13.84
CA SER A 18 -15.47 14.92 -14.24
C SER A 18 -14.28 14.50 -13.37
N SER A 19 -13.13 14.22 -13.98
CA SER A 19 -11.90 13.83 -13.28
C SER A 19 -11.41 14.90 -12.31
N ALA A 20 -11.74 16.17 -12.53
CA ALA A 20 -11.40 17.28 -11.65
C ALA A 20 -12.19 17.26 -10.31
N THR A 21 -13.25 16.45 -10.23
CA THR A 21 -14.09 16.32 -9.02
C THR A 21 -13.76 15.09 -8.18
N LEU A 22 -12.76 14.30 -8.59
CA LEU A 22 -12.32 13.13 -7.85
C LEU A 22 -11.49 13.55 -6.64
N SER A 23 -11.72 12.92 -5.50
CA SER A 23 -10.79 13.02 -4.37
C SER A 23 -9.43 12.40 -4.73
N GLY A 24 -8.38 12.72 -3.98
CA GLY A 24 -7.06 12.09 -4.17
C GLY A 24 -7.13 10.56 -4.14
N GLY A 25 -7.84 10.00 -3.16
CA GLY A 25 -8.06 8.56 -3.03
C GLY A 25 -8.91 7.96 -4.16
N GLU A 26 -9.89 8.69 -4.70
CA GLU A 26 -10.64 8.25 -5.89
C GLU A 26 -9.73 8.21 -7.13
N ALA A 27 -8.97 9.28 -7.38
CA ALA A 27 -8.05 9.37 -8.52
C ALA A 27 -6.99 8.25 -8.48
N GLN A 28 -6.45 7.97 -7.30
CA GLN A 28 -5.49 6.89 -7.11
C GLN A 28 -6.09 5.51 -7.39
N ARG A 29 -7.30 5.23 -6.88
CA ARG A 29 -8.01 3.98 -7.15
C ARG A 29 -8.37 3.81 -8.63
N VAL A 30 -8.73 4.89 -9.34
CA VAL A 30 -8.91 4.87 -10.81
C VAL A 30 -7.61 4.48 -11.51
N LYS A 31 -6.46 5.05 -11.09
CA LYS A 31 -5.14 4.69 -11.63
C LYS A 31 -4.81 3.22 -11.38
N LEU A 32 -5.07 2.73 -10.17
CA LEU A 32 -4.84 1.33 -9.81
C LEU A 32 -5.72 0.37 -10.63
N SER A 33 -7.00 0.69 -10.79
CA SER A 33 -7.95 -0.06 -11.64
C SER A 33 -7.46 -0.16 -13.09
N LYS A 34 -6.91 0.94 -13.64
CA LYS A 34 -6.32 0.94 -14.97
C LYS A 34 -5.13 -0.02 -15.06
N GLU A 35 -4.26 -0.05 -14.06
CA GLU A 35 -3.11 -0.96 -14.03
C GLU A 35 -3.54 -2.44 -13.91
N LEU A 36 -4.50 -2.75 -13.03
CA LEU A 36 -5.08 -4.10 -12.92
C LEU A 36 -5.73 -4.59 -14.23
N SER A 37 -6.26 -3.66 -15.03
CA SER A 37 -6.88 -4.00 -16.31
C SER A 37 -5.87 -4.37 -17.40
N LYS A 38 -4.58 -4.09 -17.19
CA LYS A 38 -3.53 -4.50 -18.13
C LYS A 38 -3.25 -5.98 -17.97
N ARG A 39 -2.84 -6.62 -19.05
CA ARG A 39 -2.46 -8.03 -19.03
C ARG A 39 -1.19 -8.17 -18.18
N SER A 40 -1.30 -8.86 -17.04
CA SER A 40 -0.15 -9.10 -16.16
C SER A 40 0.93 -9.84 -16.92
N THR A 41 2.16 -9.33 -16.86
CA THR A 41 3.35 -10.05 -17.34
C THR A 41 3.93 -10.96 -16.26
N GLY A 42 3.41 -10.84 -15.02
CA GLY A 42 3.94 -11.51 -13.83
C GLY A 42 5.39 -11.12 -13.50
N ARG A 43 5.85 -9.96 -14.01
CA ARG A 43 7.22 -9.45 -13.86
C ARG A 43 7.25 -7.92 -13.81
N THR A 44 6.17 -7.30 -13.33
CA THR A 44 6.10 -5.84 -13.18
C THR A 44 6.39 -5.45 -11.73
N LEU A 45 7.20 -4.41 -11.54
CA LEU A 45 7.45 -3.80 -10.24
C LEU A 45 6.55 -2.58 -10.08
N TYR A 46 5.68 -2.61 -9.08
CA TYR A 46 4.84 -1.49 -8.68
C TYR A 46 5.48 -0.79 -7.49
N ILE A 47 5.61 0.54 -7.56
CA ILE A 47 6.07 1.38 -6.45
C ILE A 47 4.94 2.36 -6.14
N LEU A 48 4.46 2.34 -4.90
CA LEU A 48 3.41 3.20 -4.40
C LEU A 48 3.95 4.05 -3.25
N ASP A 49 3.67 5.34 -3.32
CA ASP A 49 4.05 6.32 -2.31
C ASP A 49 2.80 6.71 -1.52
N GLU A 50 2.78 6.35 -0.22
CA GLU A 50 1.68 6.55 0.73
C GLU A 50 0.27 6.32 0.16
N PRO A 51 -0.02 5.10 -0.34
CA PRO A 51 -1.27 4.84 -1.02
C PRO A 51 -2.51 4.87 -0.11
N THR A 52 -2.35 4.92 1.22
CA THR A 52 -3.49 5.06 2.16
C THR A 52 -3.81 6.50 2.56
N THR A 53 -3.04 7.49 2.09
CA THR A 53 -3.27 8.90 2.46
C THR A 53 -4.69 9.36 2.09
N GLY A 54 -5.45 9.75 3.10
CA GLY A 54 -6.83 10.21 2.96
C GLY A 54 -7.87 9.10 2.70
N LEU A 55 -7.51 7.82 2.86
CA LEU A 55 -8.45 6.71 2.79
C LEU A 55 -9.07 6.39 4.15
N HIS A 56 -10.35 6.06 4.15
CA HIS A 56 -11.03 5.51 5.33
C HIS A 56 -10.58 4.05 5.57
N PHE A 57 -10.64 3.55 6.81
CA PHE A 57 -10.20 2.19 7.16
C PHE A 57 -10.78 1.09 6.25
N ALA A 58 -12.08 1.17 5.96
CA ALA A 58 -12.74 0.22 5.04
C ALA A 58 -12.19 0.26 3.60
N ASP A 59 -11.70 1.42 3.13
CA ASP A 59 -11.09 1.56 1.81
C ASP A 59 -9.65 0.98 1.79
N ILE A 60 -8.95 1.01 2.92
CA ILE A 60 -7.62 0.40 3.06
C ILE A 60 -7.71 -1.11 2.86
N GLU A 61 -8.71 -1.77 3.43
CA GLU A 61 -8.91 -3.21 3.21
C GLU A 61 -9.16 -3.54 1.72
N HIS A 62 -9.93 -2.71 1.01
CA HIS A 62 -10.15 -2.88 -0.42
C HIS A 62 -8.85 -2.69 -1.22
N LEU A 63 -8.07 -1.68 -0.88
CA LEU A 63 -6.75 -1.46 -1.47
C LEU A 63 -5.84 -2.66 -1.25
N LEU A 64 -5.73 -3.18 -0.02
CA LEU A 64 -4.91 -4.35 0.30
C LEU A 64 -5.33 -5.60 -0.50
N LYS A 65 -6.64 -5.87 -0.63
CA LYS A 65 -7.15 -6.96 -1.47
C LYS A 65 -6.73 -6.83 -2.93
N VAL A 66 -6.66 -5.60 -3.43
CA VAL A 66 -6.23 -5.31 -4.80
C VAL A 66 -4.72 -5.51 -4.97
N LEU A 67 -3.93 -5.03 -4.01
CA LEU A 67 -2.47 -5.18 -4.03
C LEU A 67 -2.05 -6.65 -3.90
N SER A 68 -2.71 -7.41 -3.03
CA SER A 68 -2.52 -8.86 -2.92
C SER A 68 -2.76 -9.57 -4.25
N LYS A 69 -3.82 -9.23 -5.00
CA LYS A 69 -4.05 -9.80 -6.34
C LYS A 69 -2.93 -9.48 -7.34
N LEU A 70 -2.29 -8.32 -7.23
CA LEU A 70 -1.13 -7.97 -8.08
C LEU A 70 0.05 -8.89 -7.76
N VAL A 71 0.32 -9.12 -6.47
CA VAL A 71 1.38 -10.02 -5.99
C VAL A 71 1.09 -11.46 -6.40
N ASP A 72 -0.13 -11.96 -6.18
CA ASP A 72 -0.56 -13.31 -6.60
C ASP A 72 -0.42 -13.55 -8.10
N SER A 73 -0.50 -12.49 -8.89
CA SER A 73 -0.29 -12.53 -10.34
C SER A 73 1.19 -12.55 -10.76
N GLY A 74 2.11 -12.70 -9.80
CA GLY A 74 3.57 -12.77 -9.97
C GLY A 74 4.30 -11.43 -9.92
N ASN A 75 3.61 -10.32 -9.64
CA ASN A 75 4.25 -9.01 -9.61
C ASN A 75 4.88 -8.71 -8.25
N THR A 76 5.74 -7.71 -8.19
CA THR A 76 6.31 -7.19 -6.94
C THR A 76 5.70 -5.82 -6.65
N VAL A 77 5.31 -5.59 -5.40
CA VAL A 77 4.77 -4.31 -4.95
C VAL A 77 5.65 -3.78 -3.81
N ILE A 78 6.19 -2.58 -3.99
CA ILE A 78 6.90 -1.83 -2.96
C ILE A 78 6.00 -0.66 -2.56
N ILE A 79 5.82 -0.49 -1.25
CA ILE A 79 4.95 0.53 -0.69
C ILE A 79 5.74 1.32 0.35
N ILE A 80 5.71 2.65 0.23
CA ILE A 80 6.12 3.56 1.29
C ILE A 80 4.87 3.83 2.12
N GLU A 81 4.88 3.46 3.40
CA GLU A 81 3.72 3.59 4.28
C GLU A 81 4.12 3.90 5.71
N HIS A 82 3.20 4.54 6.41
CA HIS A 82 3.25 4.76 7.85
C HIS A 82 2.02 4.15 8.55
N ASN A 83 1.07 3.58 7.80
CA ASN A 83 -0.11 2.93 8.36
C ASN A 83 0.16 1.48 8.79
N MET A 84 0.01 1.19 10.08
CA MET A 84 0.26 -0.14 10.66
C MET A 84 -0.67 -1.23 10.11
N ASP A 85 -1.90 -0.90 9.70
CA ASP A 85 -2.82 -1.86 9.09
C ASP A 85 -2.33 -2.37 7.74
N VAL A 86 -1.51 -1.58 7.04
CA VAL A 86 -0.83 -2.01 5.81
C VAL A 86 0.45 -2.76 6.14
N ILE A 87 1.30 -2.17 6.99
CA ILE A 87 2.64 -2.70 7.31
C ILE A 87 2.55 -4.13 7.87
N LYS A 88 1.57 -4.43 8.73
CA LYS A 88 1.38 -5.77 9.31
C LYS A 88 1.05 -6.85 8.28
N THR A 89 0.57 -6.47 7.09
CA THR A 89 0.19 -7.40 6.02
C THR A 89 1.29 -7.66 5.00
N ALA A 90 2.42 -6.96 5.12
CA ALA A 90 3.53 -7.11 4.19
C ALA A 90 4.29 -8.43 4.42
N ASP A 91 4.74 -9.06 3.34
CA ASP A 91 5.63 -10.23 3.43
C ASP A 91 7.02 -9.84 3.96
N HIS A 92 7.43 -8.59 3.73
CA HIS A 92 8.73 -8.06 4.11
C HIS A 92 8.66 -6.55 4.37
N VAL A 93 9.25 -6.11 5.47
CA VAL A 93 9.34 -4.70 5.89
C VAL A 93 10.81 -4.30 5.93
N ILE A 94 11.10 -3.09 5.44
CA ILE A 94 12.41 -2.43 5.58
C ILE A 94 12.15 -1.16 6.38
N ASP A 95 12.70 -1.09 7.59
CA ASP A 95 12.55 0.07 8.45
C ASP A 95 13.76 1.00 8.37
N LEU A 96 13.49 2.29 8.14
CA LEU A 96 14.50 3.33 7.98
C LEU A 96 14.47 4.29 9.17
N GLY A 97 15.64 4.75 9.59
CA GLY A 97 15.77 5.75 10.64
C GLY A 97 17.23 5.91 11.08
N PRO A 98 17.51 6.07 12.39
CA PRO A 98 16.58 6.11 13.53
C PRO A 98 15.67 7.34 13.53
N GLU A 99 16.11 8.45 12.95
CA GLU A 99 15.36 9.70 12.91
C GLU A 99 15.14 10.16 11.46
N GLY A 100 14.46 11.29 11.28
CA GLY A 100 14.37 11.98 9.98
C GLY A 100 15.60 12.86 9.68
N GLY A 101 15.77 13.23 8.40
CA GLY A 101 16.81 14.15 7.95
C GLY A 101 18.23 13.60 8.13
N ASP A 102 19.17 14.46 8.55
CA ASP A 102 20.60 14.12 8.69
C ASP A 102 20.89 13.06 9.77
N LYS A 103 19.91 12.76 10.61
CA LYS A 103 19.99 11.74 11.67
C LYS A 103 19.35 10.42 11.26
N GLY A 104 18.93 10.30 10.00
CA GLY A 104 18.34 9.12 9.40
C GLY A 104 19.21 8.48 8.33
N GLY A 105 18.58 7.70 7.47
CA GLY A 105 19.22 7.09 6.30
C GLY A 105 19.86 5.72 6.56
N GLU A 106 19.67 5.15 7.76
CA GLU A 106 20.12 3.81 8.10
C GLU A 106 18.97 2.80 8.00
N ILE A 107 19.30 1.56 7.60
CA ILE A 107 18.39 0.43 7.70
C ILE A 107 18.46 -0.11 9.12
N LEU A 108 17.41 0.10 9.91
CA LEU A 108 17.34 -0.34 11.31
C LEU A 108 16.97 -1.82 11.42
N ALA A 109 16.04 -2.26 10.58
CA ALA A 109 15.49 -3.60 10.56
C ALA A 109 15.07 -3.98 9.13
N GLY A 110 15.15 -5.27 8.81
CA GLY A 110 14.64 -5.84 7.58
C GLY A 110 14.19 -7.27 7.82
N GLY A 111 13.02 -7.64 7.31
CA GLY A 111 12.47 -8.98 7.46
C GLY A 111 10.95 -8.98 7.51
N PRO A 112 10.32 -10.13 7.81
CA PRO A 112 8.90 -10.20 8.10
C PRO A 112 8.47 -9.22 9.21
N PRO A 113 7.21 -8.73 9.21
CA PRO A 113 6.68 -7.84 10.24
C PRO A 113 6.98 -8.29 11.69
N GLU A 114 6.90 -9.58 11.95
CA GLU A 114 7.15 -10.20 13.27
C GLU A 114 8.61 -10.13 13.70
N GLU A 115 9.55 -10.08 12.76
CA GLU A 115 10.97 -9.88 13.04
C GLU A 115 11.29 -8.40 13.28
N VAL A 116 10.75 -7.51 12.45
CA VAL A 116 10.90 -6.06 12.63
C VAL A 116 10.34 -5.63 13.98
N ALA A 117 9.19 -6.18 14.38
CA ALA A 117 8.58 -5.91 15.68
C ALA A 117 9.49 -6.28 16.87
N LYS A 118 10.42 -7.22 16.74
CA LYS A 118 11.35 -7.57 17.84
C LYS A 118 12.44 -6.52 18.05
N ASN A 119 12.69 -5.65 17.06
CA ASN A 119 13.77 -4.69 17.11
C ASN A 119 13.42 -3.48 17.98
N LYS A 120 14.10 -3.34 19.12
CA LYS A 120 13.89 -2.22 20.06
C LYS A 120 14.33 -0.86 19.54
N LYS A 121 15.23 -0.81 18.54
CA LYS A 121 15.72 0.44 17.94
C LYS A 121 14.79 0.99 16.85
N SER A 122 13.85 0.17 16.38
CA SER A 122 12.90 0.52 15.33
C SER A 122 11.64 1.13 15.96
N TYR A 123 11.30 2.39 15.64
CA TYR A 123 10.02 2.96 16.06
C TYR A 123 8.86 2.18 15.45
N THR A 124 8.95 1.89 14.15
CA THR A 124 8.00 1.02 13.44
C THR A 124 7.79 -0.30 14.17
N GLY A 125 8.86 -0.98 14.56
CA GLY A 125 8.82 -2.23 15.31
C GLY A 125 8.18 -2.10 16.69
N GLN A 126 8.38 -0.98 17.40
CA GLN A 126 7.73 -0.71 18.68
C GLN A 126 6.20 -0.61 18.54
N TYR A 127 5.72 0.13 17.53
CA TYR A 127 4.27 0.25 17.26
C TYR A 127 3.67 -1.03 16.70
N LEU A 128 4.39 -1.69 15.79
CA LEU A 128 3.92 -2.90 15.12
C LEU A 128 3.57 -4.02 16.10
N LYS A 129 4.28 -4.13 17.24
CA LYS A 129 3.99 -5.11 18.30
C LYS A 129 2.54 -5.09 18.81
N GLU A 130 1.84 -3.97 18.72
CA GLU A 130 0.45 -3.88 19.18
C GLU A 130 -0.54 -4.43 18.13
N TYR A 131 -0.08 -4.67 16.90
CA TYR A 131 -0.88 -5.06 15.73
C TYR A 131 -0.68 -6.51 15.28
N ILE A 132 0.34 -7.22 15.80
CA ILE A 132 0.68 -8.62 15.50
C ILE A 132 0.58 -9.52 16.73
#